data_AF-A0A925JXK7-F1
#
_entry.id   AF-A0A925JXK7-F1
#
_cell.length_a   1.000
_cell.length_b   1.000
_cell.length_c   1.000
_cell.angle_alpha   90.00
_cell.angle_beta   90.00
_cell.angle_gamma   90.00
#
_symmetry.space_group_name_H-M   'P 1'
#
loop_
_entity.id
_entity.type
_entity.pdbx_description
1 polymer ?
#
loop_
_entity_poly.entity_id
_entity_poly.type
_entity_poly.pdbx_seq_one_letter_code
_entity_poly.pdbx_strand_id
1 'polypeptide(L)'
;GFIAAPAAIEDAENAERKGADGSKLYDDELKRQKEINERLLKQSGSENQYVLHEEMGKWMTDNVTVVRYNDKLRATDEKLQELIDRYQHISLNDSNMWATHALPHARQLQNMLQLARVITLGALNRDESRGAHYKPDFPNRDDDKFMKTTIAEFSGEGPVFSWEAVDVGIITPRKRDYSKGKEKKGEQAAASAGSSALPPKDGAPQVPLEGSEMKPKDLSGPAIWGQNKEQVRDVNHGEAATREERGDSIKDAGGKSDKL
;
A
#
# COMPACT_ATOMS: atom_id res chain seq x y z
N GLY A 1 -5.35 6.97 9.95
CA GLY A 1 -5.14 7.82 11.13
C GLY A 1 -6.42 8.49 11.54
N PHE A 2 -6.75 9.63 10.94
CA PHE A 2 -7.86 10.50 11.36
C PHE A 2 -9.26 9.87 11.41
N ILE A 3 -9.54 8.80 10.65
CA ILE A 3 -10.83 8.10 10.70
C ILE A 3 -10.75 6.85 11.60
N ALA A 4 -9.77 5.98 11.34
CA ALA A 4 -9.63 4.72 12.07
C ALA A 4 -9.32 4.90 13.56
N ALA A 5 -8.58 5.94 13.95
CA ALA A 5 -8.21 6.15 15.35
C ALA A 5 -9.40 6.58 16.22
N PRO A 6 -10.20 7.61 15.85
CA PRO A 6 -11.44 7.90 16.58
C PRO A 6 -12.40 6.73 16.63
N ALA A 7 -12.60 5.99 15.53
CA ALA A 7 -13.46 4.81 15.51
C ALA A 7 -12.96 3.69 16.46
N ALA A 8 -11.64 3.47 16.54
CA ALA A 8 -11.07 2.51 17.48
C ALA A 8 -11.20 2.96 18.95
N ILE A 9 -11.15 4.27 19.22
CA ILE A 9 -11.40 4.82 20.56
C ILE A 9 -12.86 4.59 20.93
N GLU A 10 -13.79 4.93 20.04
CA GLU A 10 -15.21 4.73 20.23
C GLU A 10 -15.56 3.25 20.46
N ASP A 11 -14.98 2.34 19.68
CA ASP A 11 -15.14 0.90 19.88
C ASP A 11 -14.57 0.47 21.25
N ALA A 12 -13.38 0.94 21.63
CA ALA A 12 -12.76 0.59 22.90
C ALA A 12 -13.51 1.11 24.13
N GLU A 13 -14.18 2.26 24.02
CA GLU A 13 -15.02 2.85 25.08
C GLU A 13 -16.35 2.10 25.23
N ASN A 14 -16.93 1.63 24.12
CA ASN A 14 -18.23 0.97 24.10
C ASN A 14 -18.16 -0.56 24.20
N ALA A 15 -16.99 -1.17 23.98
CA ALA A 15 -16.82 -2.61 24.01
C ALA A 15 -17.04 -3.20 25.43
N GLU A 16 -18.09 -4.00 25.58
CA GLU A 16 -18.30 -4.77 26.80
C GLU A 16 -17.22 -5.86 26.95
N ARG A 17 -16.36 -5.75 27.98
CA ARG A 17 -15.28 -6.73 28.22
C ARG A 17 -15.74 -8.08 28.77
N LYS A 18 -17.05 -8.34 28.84
CA LYS A 18 -17.71 -9.60 29.27
C LYS A 18 -17.01 -10.39 30.39
N GLY A 19 -16.41 -9.69 31.36
CA GLY A 19 -15.68 -10.32 32.47
C GLY A 19 -14.52 -11.23 32.06
N ALA A 20 -13.97 -11.07 30.85
CA ALA A 20 -12.80 -11.83 30.43
C ALA A 20 -11.63 -11.53 31.36
N ASP A 21 -11.12 -12.57 32.03
CA ASP A 21 -9.93 -12.45 32.87
C ASP A 21 -8.71 -12.23 31.97
N GLY A 22 -8.39 -10.95 31.75
CA GLY A 22 -7.26 -10.54 30.93
C GLY A 22 -5.92 -11.06 31.46
N SER A 23 -5.83 -11.42 32.74
CA SER A 23 -4.60 -11.96 33.33
C SER A 23 -4.29 -13.36 32.79
N LYS A 24 -5.28 -14.25 32.75
CA LYS A 24 -5.11 -15.59 32.18
C LYS A 24 -4.79 -15.56 30.69
N LEU A 25 -5.51 -14.74 29.91
CA LEU A 25 -5.23 -14.59 28.47
C LEU A 25 -3.80 -14.09 28.24
N TYR A 26 -3.36 -13.11 29.04
CA TYR A 26 -2.01 -12.58 28.99
C TYR A 26 -0.96 -13.63 29.34
N ASP A 27 -1.16 -14.38 30.42
CA ASP A 27 -0.22 -15.41 30.87
C ASP A 27 -0.12 -16.57 29.87
N ASP A 28 -1.24 -16.99 29.29
CA ASP A 28 -1.29 -18.02 28.25
C ASP A 28 -0.53 -17.56 26.98
N GLU A 29 -0.73 -16.31 26.54
CA GLU A 29 -0.02 -15.77 25.38
C GLU A 29 1.47 -15.55 25.68
N LEU A 30 1.82 -15.05 26.86
CA LEU A 30 3.21 -14.90 27.29
C LEU A 30 3.93 -16.25 27.28
N LYS A 31 3.28 -17.30 27.80
CA LYS A 31 3.79 -18.67 27.76
C LYS A 31 4.00 -19.13 26.33
N ARG A 32 3.00 -18.97 25.44
CA ARG A 32 3.12 -19.32 24.02
C ARG A 32 4.29 -18.61 23.33
N GLN A 33 4.48 -17.33 23.60
CA GLN A 33 5.58 -16.55 23.00
C GLN A 33 6.95 -17.01 23.51
N LYS A 34 7.07 -17.33 24.80
CA LYS A 34 8.29 -17.91 25.37
C LYS A 34 8.60 -19.28 24.76
N GLU A 35 7.61 -20.15 24.62
CA GLU A 35 7.77 -21.48 24.01
C GLU A 35 8.26 -21.38 22.56
N ILE A 36 7.73 -20.43 21.77
CA ILE A 36 8.22 -20.19 20.40
C ILE A 36 9.69 -19.76 20.43
N ASN A 37 10.06 -18.82 21.31
CA ASN A 37 11.45 -18.35 21.41
C ASN A 37 12.39 -19.47 21.84
N GLU A 38 12.01 -20.23 22.86
CA GLU A 38 12.80 -21.35 23.36
C GLU A 38 12.97 -22.43 22.30
N ARG A 39 11.93 -22.74 21.53
CA ARG A 39 12.02 -23.69 20.41
C ARG A 39 13.09 -23.23 19.42
N LEU A 40 13.06 -21.97 18.98
CA LEU A 40 14.03 -21.43 18.02
C LEU A 40 15.46 -21.39 18.59
N LEU A 41 15.62 -21.10 19.88
CA LEU A 41 16.92 -21.11 20.55
C LEU A 41 17.49 -22.52 20.74
N LYS A 42 16.62 -23.52 20.92
CA LYS A 42 17.01 -24.93 21.11
C LYS A 42 17.20 -25.68 19.80
N GLN A 43 16.72 -25.14 18.68
CA GLN A 43 16.93 -25.75 17.37
C GLN A 43 18.42 -25.79 17.03
N SER A 44 18.90 -26.97 16.66
CA SER A 44 20.30 -27.25 16.34
C SER A 44 20.45 -27.87 14.95
N GLY A 45 19.69 -27.37 13.98
CA GLY A 45 19.76 -27.85 12.61
C GLY A 45 20.93 -27.23 11.82
N SER A 46 21.00 -27.53 10.52
CA SER A 46 22.08 -27.07 9.65
C SER A 46 21.72 -25.83 8.81
N GLU A 47 20.47 -25.41 8.79
CA GLU A 47 20.01 -24.30 7.97
C GLU A 47 20.26 -22.94 8.64
N ASN A 48 20.54 -21.93 7.82
CA ASN A 48 20.74 -20.56 8.28
C ASN A 48 19.55 -19.69 7.85
N GLN A 49 18.89 -19.06 8.83
CA GLN A 49 17.71 -18.22 8.59
C GLN A 49 17.96 -17.08 7.58
N TYR A 50 19.16 -16.50 7.52
CA TYR A 50 19.45 -15.42 6.57
C TYR A 50 19.56 -15.94 5.15
N VAL A 51 20.11 -17.14 4.96
CA VAL A 51 20.22 -17.79 3.65
C VAL A 51 18.83 -18.19 3.15
N LEU A 52 17.98 -18.75 4.02
CA LEU A 52 16.60 -19.05 3.66
C LEU A 52 15.82 -17.79 3.27
N HIS A 53 16.03 -16.68 3.99
CA HIS A 53 15.41 -15.40 3.67
C HIS A 53 15.87 -14.87 2.30
N GLU A 54 17.16 -14.93 2.00
CA GLU A 54 17.72 -14.52 0.70
C GLU A 54 17.17 -15.39 -0.43
N GLU A 55 17.13 -16.71 -0.23
CA GLU A 55 16.57 -17.66 -1.20
C GLU A 55 15.09 -17.36 -1.47
N MET A 56 14.28 -17.19 -0.43
CA MET A 56 12.87 -16.77 -0.54
C MET A 56 12.75 -15.45 -1.32
N GLY A 57 13.56 -14.45 -0.98
CA GLY A 57 13.55 -13.14 -1.63
C GLY A 57 13.86 -13.21 -3.12
N LYS A 58 14.80 -14.07 -3.52
CA LYS A 58 15.12 -14.32 -4.94
C LYS A 58 13.94 -14.93 -5.68
N TRP A 59 13.34 -16.00 -5.15
CA TRP A 59 12.18 -16.65 -5.77
C TRP A 59 10.98 -15.72 -5.93
N MET A 60 10.70 -14.91 -4.90
CA MET A 60 9.62 -13.92 -4.96
C MET A 60 9.91 -12.81 -5.98
N THR A 61 11.16 -12.35 -6.07
CA THR A 61 11.57 -11.31 -7.02
C THR A 61 11.47 -11.79 -8.47
N ASP A 62 11.94 -13.00 -8.73
CA ASP A 62 12.01 -13.57 -10.07
C ASP A 62 10.62 -13.92 -10.64
N ASN A 63 9.65 -14.27 -9.78
CA ASN A 63 8.39 -14.88 -10.22
C ASN A 63 7.11 -14.12 -9.82
N VAL A 64 7.16 -13.26 -8.80
CA VAL A 64 5.95 -12.69 -8.15
C VAL A 64 5.94 -11.14 -8.19
N THR A 65 6.76 -10.54 -9.05
CA THR A 65 6.85 -9.08 -9.20
C THR A 65 5.86 -8.54 -10.25
N VAL A 66 6.35 -7.88 -11.30
CA VAL A 66 5.54 -7.12 -12.26
C VAL A 66 4.80 -8.05 -13.22
N VAL A 67 5.52 -8.99 -13.81
CA VAL A 67 4.99 -9.95 -14.79
C VAL A 67 4.94 -11.32 -14.15
N ARG A 68 3.78 -11.98 -14.22
CA ARG A 68 3.53 -13.24 -13.53
C ARG A 68 3.05 -14.30 -14.50
N TYR A 69 3.55 -15.52 -14.33
CA TYR A 69 3.19 -16.67 -15.14
C TYR A 69 2.70 -17.80 -14.23
N ASN A 70 1.59 -18.47 -14.58
CA ASN A 70 0.94 -19.42 -13.69
C ASN A 70 1.79 -20.66 -13.38
N ASP A 71 2.62 -21.11 -14.33
CA ASP A 71 3.60 -22.18 -14.14
C ASP A 71 4.68 -21.78 -13.11
N LYS A 72 5.24 -20.58 -13.23
CA LYS A 72 6.24 -20.05 -12.30
C LYS A 72 5.66 -19.80 -10.91
N LEU A 73 4.42 -19.32 -10.84
CA LEU A 73 3.72 -19.13 -9.56
C LEU A 73 3.51 -20.45 -8.82
N ARG A 74 3.13 -21.54 -9.52
CA ARG A 74 3.04 -22.88 -8.92
C ARG A 74 4.39 -23.37 -8.40
N ALA A 75 5.43 -23.30 -9.24
CA ALA A 75 6.79 -23.69 -8.84
C ALA A 75 7.29 -22.86 -7.65
N THR A 76 6.92 -21.58 -7.59
CA THR A 76 7.26 -20.71 -6.45
C THR A 76 6.56 -21.15 -5.17
N ASP A 77 5.27 -21.52 -5.21
CA ASP A 77 4.59 -22.02 -4.00
C ASP A 77 5.17 -23.36 -3.53
N GLU A 78 5.47 -24.28 -4.43
CA GLU A 78 6.16 -25.54 -4.11
C GLU A 78 7.49 -25.26 -3.40
N LYS A 79 8.27 -24.31 -3.93
CA LYS A 79 9.52 -23.89 -3.29
C LYS A 79 9.30 -23.25 -1.92
N LEU A 80 8.27 -22.42 -1.77
CA LEU A 80 7.94 -21.80 -0.48
C LEU A 80 7.56 -22.85 0.58
N GLN A 81 6.87 -23.92 0.18
CA GLN A 81 6.58 -25.05 1.08
C GLN A 81 7.88 -25.76 1.50
N GLU A 82 8.79 -26.04 0.56
CA GLU A 82 10.13 -26.58 0.87
C GLU A 82 10.89 -25.68 1.86
N LEU A 83 10.86 -24.36 1.68
CA LEU A 83 11.51 -23.41 2.58
C LEU A 83 10.88 -23.39 3.98
N ILE A 84 9.57 -23.58 4.09
CA ILE A 84 8.86 -23.71 5.38
C ILE A 84 9.28 -24.99 6.10
N ASP A 85 9.51 -26.08 5.38
CA ASP A 85 10.00 -27.34 5.95
C ASP A 85 11.46 -27.22 6.40
N ARG A 86 12.31 -26.59 5.57
CA ARG A 86 13.71 -26.27 5.92
C ARG A 86 13.81 -25.31 7.09
N TYR A 87 12.86 -24.38 7.23
CA TYR A 87 12.78 -23.49 8.39
C TYR A 87 12.67 -24.24 9.73
N GLN A 88 12.08 -25.45 9.75
CA GLN A 88 12.04 -26.28 10.97
C GLN A 88 13.42 -26.78 11.42
N HIS A 89 14.44 -26.64 10.57
CA HIS A 89 15.80 -27.14 10.76
C HIS A 89 16.84 -26.01 10.79
N ILE A 90 16.43 -24.79 11.13
CA ILE A 90 17.38 -23.68 11.29
C ILE A 90 18.22 -23.84 12.56
N SER A 91 19.37 -23.20 12.58
CA SER A 91 20.14 -22.94 13.80
C SER A 91 20.49 -21.46 13.85
N LEU A 92 20.27 -20.84 15.00
CA LEU A 92 20.65 -19.45 15.19
C LEU A 92 22.18 -19.37 15.32
N ASN A 93 22.80 -18.53 14.50
CA ASN A 93 24.27 -18.38 14.48
C ASN A 93 24.83 -17.71 15.74
N ASP A 94 23.98 -17.06 16.53
CA ASP A 94 24.37 -16.29 17.71
C ASP A 94 23.68 -16.87 18.95
N SER A 95 24.49 -17.23 19.95
CA SER A 95 24.04 -17.76 21.24
C SER A 95 23.89 -16.65 22.30
N ASN A 96 24.32 -15.43 22.00
CA ASN A 96 24.18 -14.30 22.91
C ASN A 96 22.74 -13.80 22.92
N MET A 97 22.08 -13.87 24.08
CA MET A 97 20.70 -13.38 24.23
C MET A 97 20.63 -11.87 24.46
N TRP A 98 21.75 -11.20 24.71
CA TRP A 98 21.80 -9.76 24.92
C TRP A 98 21.90 -9.01 23.58
N ALA A 99 20.82 -8.31 23.21
CA ALA A 99 20.75 -7.44 22.02
C ALA A 99 20.97 -8.15 20.65
N THR A 100 20.75 -9.46 20.57
CA THR A 100 20.85 -10.19 19.29
C THR A 100 19.63 -9.94 18.38
N HIS A 101 19.90 -9.82 17.08
CA HIS A 101 18.86 -9.72 16.05
C HIS A 101 18.50 -11.07 15.44
N ALA A 102 19.23 -12.15 15.77
CA ALA A 102 19.03 -13.46 15.17
C ALA A 102 17.64 -14.04 15.50
N LEU A 103 17.25 -14.02 16.77
CA LEU A 103 15.95 -14.51 17.23
C LEU A 103 14.76 -13.73 16.62
N PRO A 104 14.69 -12.38 16.72
CA PRO A 104 13.56 -11.66 16.12
C PRO A 104 13.51 -11.82 14.60
N HIS A 105 14.66 -11.88 13.91
CA HIS A 105 14.70 -12.16 12.47
C HIS A 105 14.15 -13.55 12.14
N ALA A 106 14.59 -14.60 12.86
CA ALA A 106 14.10 -15.96 12.66
C ALA A 106 12.58 -16.07 12.89
N ARG A 107 12.04 -15.34 13.86
CA ARG A 107 10.58 -15.25 14.07
C ARG A 107 9.88 -14.58 12.89
N GLN A 108 10.40 -13.45 12.43
CA GLN A 108 9.82 -12.72 11.32
C GLN A 108 9.87 -13.53 10.02
N LEU A 109 10.94 -14.31 9.80
CA LEU A 109 11.08 -15.17 8.63
C LEU A 109 9.92 -16.16 8.50
N GLN A 110 9.47 -16.78 9.61
CA GLN A 110 8.29 -17.67 9.58
C GLN A 110 7.05 -16.94 9.04
N ASN A 111 6.82 -15.71 9.51
CA ASN A 111 5.69 -14.90 9.06
C ASN A 111 5.85 -14.47 7.60
N MET A 112 7.07 -14.09 7.20
CA MET A 112 7.38 -13.72 5.81
C MET A 112 7.13 -14.87 4.85
N LEU A 113 7.50 -16.11 5.19
CA LEU A 113 7.24 -17.31 4.38
C LEU A 113 5.72 -17.52 4.18
N GLN A 114 4.92 -17.36 5.23
CA GLN A 114 3.46 -17.50 5.11
C GLN A 114 2.85 -16.38 4.26
N LEU A 115 3.30 -15.13 4.44
CA LEU A 115 2.85 -14.01 3.62
C LEU A 115 3.29 -14.16 2.16
N ALA A 116 4.48 -14.69 1.90
CA ALA A 116 4.94 -14.99 0.55
C ALA A 116 4.03 -16.00 -0.16
N ARG A 117 3.53 -17.02 0.57
CA ARG A 117 2.52 -17.95 0.05
C ARG A 117 1.18 -17.27 -0.21
N VAL A 118 0.71 -16.41 0.69
CA VAL A 118 -0.51 -15.60 0.48
C VAL A 118 -0.42 -14.80 -0.82
N ILE A 119 0.70 -14.12 -1.07
CA ILE A 119 0.90 -13.32 -2.27
C ILE A 119 0.95 -14.20 -3.51
N THR A 120 1.74 -15.28 -3.47
CA THR A 120 1.94 -16.19 -4.60
C THR A 120 0.66 -16.91 -5.00
N LEU A 121 -0.04 -17.52 -4.05
CA LEU A 121 -1.30 -18.23 -4.29
C LEU A 121 -2.45 -17.27 -4.62
N GLY A 122 -2.47 -16.08 -4.00
CA GLY A 122 -3.43 -15.04 -4.34
C GLY A 122 -3.23 -14.56 -5.79
N ALA A 123 -1.98 -14.44 -6.24
CA ALA A 123 -1.69 -14.18 -7.63
C ALA A 123 -2.09 -15.38 -8.52
N LEU A 124 -1.78 -16.61 -8.13
CA LEU A 124 -2.12 -17.80 -8.89
C LEU A 124 -3.63 -17.94 -9.11
N ASN A 125 -4.44 -17.74 -8.07
CA ASN A 125 -5.90 -17.89 -8.10
C ASN A 125 -6.65 -16.74 -8.80
N ARG A 126 -5.93 -15.71 -9.28
CA ARG A 126 -6.50 -14.55 -9.97
C ARG A 126 -6.06 -14.51 -11.42
N ASP A 127 -6.87 -15.07 -12.30
CA ASP A 127 -6.60 -15.16 -13.75
C ASP A 127 -7.19 -13.96 -14.51
N GLU A 128 -6.67 -12.77 -14.21
CA GLU A 128 -6.91 -11.54 -14.97
C GLU A 128 -5.70 -10.61 -14.86
N SER A 129 -5.73 -9.46 -15.54
CA SER A 129 -4.78 -8.38 -15.30
C SER A 129 -5.50 -7.12 -14.82
N ARG A 130 -5.13 -6.64 -13.63
CA ARG A 130 -5.75 -5.49 -12.97
C ARG A 130 -4.76 -4.71 -12.12
N GLY A 131 -4.59 -3.42 -12.45
CA GLY A 131 -3.67 -2.53 -11.74
C GLY A 131 -2.23 -3.02 -11.83
N ALA A 132 -1.60 -3.28 -10.68
CA ALA A 132 -0.23 -3.81 -10.61
C ALA A 132 -0.14 -5.34 -10.79
N HIS A 133 -1.27 -6.05 -10.81
CA HIS A 133 -1.29 -7.47 -11.13
C HIS A 133 -1.36 -7.65 -12.64
N TYR A 134 -0.31 -8.20 -13.25
CA TYR A 134 -0.27 -8.48 -14.69
C TYR A 134 0.15 -9.92 -14.97
N LYS A 135 -0.68 -10.62 -15.75
CA LYS A 135 -0.44 -11.96 -16.28
C LYS A 135 -0.53 -11.92 -17.81
N PRO A 136 0.56 -12.22 -18.55
CA PRO A 136 0.53 -12.22 -20.01
C PRO A 136 -0.52 -13.16 -20.62
N ASP A 137 -0.78 -14.29 -19.97
CA ASP A 137 -1.79 -15.26 -20.42
C ASP A 137 -3.23 -14.76 -20.21
N PHE A 138 -3.41 -13.78 -19.31
CA PHE A 138 -4.69 -13.14 -19.00
C PHE A 138 -4.54 -11.60 -19.02
N PRO A 139 -4.25 -11.00 -20.20
CA PRO A 139 -3.80 -9.62 -20.29
C PRO A 139 -4.90 -8.58 -20.05
N ASN A 140 -6.16 -9.02 -20.09
CA ASN A 140 -7.32 -8.17 -19.94
C ASN A 140 -7.87 -8.21 -18.52
N ARG A 141 -8.52 -7.10 -18.13
CA ARG A 141 -9.34 -7.04 -16.92
C ARG A 141 -10.61 -7.85 -17.16
N ASP A 142 -10.98 -8.69 -16.19
CA ASP A 142 -12.20 -9.51 -16.23
C ASP A 142 -13.12 -9.10 -15.07
N ASP A 143 -14.07 -8.22 -15.36
CA ASP A 143 -15.00 -7.69 -14.36
C ASP A 143 -16.09 -8.72 -14.01
N ASP A 144 -16.46 -9.61 -14.93
CA ASP A 144 -17.51 -10.59 -14.72
C ASP A 144 -17.10 -11.63 -13.67
N LYS A 145 -15.84 -12.10 -13.72
CA LYS A 145 -15.34 -13.12 -12.79
C LYS A 145 -14.60 -12.53 -11.59
N PHE A 146 -13.93 -11.39 -11.76
CA PHE A 146 -12.98 -10.89 -10.76
C PHE A 146 -13.29 -9.49 -10.23
N MET A 147 -14.52 -8.95 -10.39
CA MET A 147 -14.99 -7.78 -9.61
C MET A 147 -15.22 -8.11 -8.13
N LYS A 148 -14.15 -8.57 -7.48
CA LYS A 148 -14.10 -9.04 -6.10
C LYS A 148 -12.70 -8.85 -5.52
N THR A 149 -12.65 -8.64 -4.20
CA THR A 149 -11.44 -8.52 -3.41
C THR A 149 -10.95 -9.90 -3.00
N THR A 150 -9.63 -10.04 -3.01
CA THR A 150 -8.95 -11.25 -2.56
C THR A 150 -8.80 -11.27 -1.06
N ILE A 151 -9.50 -12.17 -0.35
CA ILE A 151 -9.37 -12.38 1.09
C ILE A 151 -8.59 -13.67 1.33
N ALA A 152 -7.63 -13.63 2.24
CA ALA A 152 -6.82 -14.78 2.64
C ALA A 152 -6.89 -14.94 4.16
N GLU A 153 -7.30 -16.11 4.61
CA GLU A 153 -7.35 -16.50 6.01
C GLU A 153 -6.34 -17.61 6.28
N PHE A 154 -5.71 -17.62 7.46
CA PHE A 154 -4.72 -18.65 7.79
C PHE A 154 -5.37 -19.82 8.53
N SER A 155 -5.33 -21.01 7.93
CA SER A 155 -5.93 -22.23 8.52
C SER A 155 -5.00 -23.02 9.45
N GLY A 156 -3.74 -22.59 9.61
CA GLY A 156 -2.70 -23.34 10.31
C GLY A 156 -1.75 -24.09 9.37
N GLU A 157 -2.26 -24.60 8.25
CA GLU A 157 -1.47 -25.31 7.22
C GLU A 157 -1.13 -24.40 6.02
N GLY A 158 -1.90 -23.35 5.81
CA GLY A 158 -1.67 -22.39 4.74
C GLY A 158 -2.80 -21.37 4.58
N PRO A 159 -2.75 -20.54 3.54
CA PRO A 159 -3.79 -19.57 3.26
C PRO A 159 -5.00 -20.22 2.56
N VAL A 160 -6.19 -19.97 3.10
CA VAL A 160 -7.48 -20.29 2.50
C VAL A 160 -8.03 -19.02 1.88
N PHE A 161 -8.41 -19.09 0.61
CA PHE A 161 -8.89 -17.93 -0.13
C PHE A 161 -10.41 -17.90 -0.21
N SER A 162 -10.97 -16.73 0.10
CA SER A 162 -12.38 -16.40 -0.08
C SER A 162 -12.49 -15.06 -0.80
N TRP A 163 -13.61 -14.82 -1.48
CA TRP A 163 -13.80 -13.62 -2.29
C TRP A 163 -14.96 -12.77 -1.79
N GLU A 164 -14.74 -11.46 -1.72
CA GLU A 164 -15.75 -10.48 -1.36
C GLU A 164 -16.07 -9.60 -2.56
N ALA A 165 -17.35 -9.50 -2.94
CA ALA A 165 -17.75 -8.69 -4.10
C ALA A 165 -17.49 -7.19 -3.84
N VAL A 166 -17.05 -6.48 -4.87
CA VAL A 166 -16.88 -5.02 -4.77
C VAL A 166 -18.21 -4.34 -5.07
N ASP A 167 -18.66 -3.46 -4.17
CA ASP A 167 -19.82 -2.60 -4.44
C ASP A 167 -19.47 -1.55 -5.51
N VAL A 168 -20.22 -1.59 -6.62
CA VAL A 168 -20.06 -0.71 -7.78
C VAL A 168 -21.24 0.26 -7.94
N GLY A 169 -22.12 0.36 -6.94
CA GLY A 169 -23.34 1.16 -7.01
C GLY A 169 -23.12 2.65 -7.21
N ILE A 170 -22.03 3.20 -6.67
CA ILE A 170 -21.72 4.65 -6.76
C ILE A 170 -21.04 5.00 -8.09
N ILE A 171 -20.12 4.15 -8.56
CA ILE A 171 -19.31 4.43 -9.75
C ILE A 171 -19.25 3.19 -10.63
N THR A 172 -19.79 3.31 -11.84
CA THR A 172 -19.72 2.23 -12.83
C THR A 172 -18.27 1.97 -13.26
N PRO A 173 -17.82 0.71 -13.25
CA PRO A 173 -16.46 0.35 -13.65
C PRO A 173 -16.17 0.75 -15.10
N ARG A 174 -15.06 1.44 -15.33
CA ARG A 174 -14.56 1.80 -16.67
C ARG A 174 -13.12 1.36 -16.83
N LYS A 175 -12.71 1.03 -18.05
CA LYS A 175 -11.32 0.67 -18.35
C LYS A 175 -10.41 1.85 -18.00
N ARG A 176 -9.36 1.61 -17.21
CA ARG A 176 -8.33 2.62 -16.95
C ARG A 176 -7.32 2.57 -18.08
N ASP A 177 -7.11 3.69 -18.75
CA ASP A 177 -6.11 3.83 -19.81
C ASP A 177 -5.01 4.78 -19.33
N TYR A 178 -3.81 4.23 -19.15
CA TYR A 178 -2.63 4.98 -18.73
C TYR A 178 -1.74 5.41 -19.91
N SER A 179 -2.14 5.13 -21.15
CA SER A 179 -1.36 5.47 -22.35
C SER A 179 -1.49 6.95 -22.75
N LYS A 180 -2.60 7.60 -22.39
CA LYS A 180 -2.93 8.98 -22.76
C LYS A 180 -2.33 10.05 -21.83
N GLY A 181 -1.05 9.90 -21.50
CA GLY A 181 -0.26 10.88 -20.74
C GLY A 181 1.07 11.26 -21.40
N LYS A 182 1.40 10.66 -22.56
CA LYS A 182 2.56 11.04 -23.37
C LYS A 182 2.14 11.95 -24.54
N GLU A 183 1.53 13.09 -24.24
CA GLU A 183 1.65 14.20 -25.21
C GLU A 183 3.08 14.71 -25.13
N LYS A 184 3.92 14.25 -26.06
CA LYS A 184 5.21 14.87 -26.34
C LYS A 184 4.93 16.32 -26.78
N LYS A 185 4.99 17.28 -25.85
CA LYS A 185 5.22 18.67 -26.21
C LYS A 185 6.64 18.78 -26.74
N GLY A 186 6.77 19.01 -28.05
CA GLY A 186 8.00 19.51 -28.67
C GLY A 186 8.65 18.57 -29.68
N GLU A 187 8.03 18.42 -30.85
CA GLU A 187 8.78 18.17 -32.08
C GLU A 187 7.95 18.64 -33.27
N GLN A 188 8.07 19.93 -33.60
CA GLN A 188 7.69 20.47 -34.92
C GLN A 188 8.33 21.85 -35.09
N ALA A 189 9.57 21.83 -35.57
CA ALA A 189 10.17 22.93 -36.29
C ALA A 189 10.72 22.36 -37.61
N ALA A 190 9.88 22.33 -38.64
CA ALA A 190 10.25 22.55 -40.04
C ALA A 190 9.06 22.30 -40.97
N ALA A 191 8.93 23.18 -41.97
CA ALA A 191 8.14 23.06 -43.21
C ALA A 191 6.64 23.41 -43.16
N SER A 192 6.40 24.73 -43.21
CA SER A 192 5.48 25.43 -44.12
C SER A 192 4.55 24.62 -45.04
N ALA A 193 3.24 24.90 -45.01
CA ALA A 193 2.53 25.68 -46.05
C ALA A 193 0.99 25.61 -45.92
N GLY A 194 0.32 26.77 -45.85
CA GLY A 194 -0.93 27.01 -46.60
C GLY A 194 -2.30 26.80 -45.93
N SER A 195 -2.94 27.94 -45.54
CA SER A 195 -4.40 28.22 -45.46
C SER A 195 -5.23 27.47 -44.39
N SER A 196 -6.24 28.00 -43.70
CA SER A 196 -6.89 29.32 -43.61
C SER A 196 -7.90 29.28 -42.44
N ALA A 197 -8.01 30.38 -41.68
CA ALA A 197 -9.18 30.86 -40.92
C ALA A 197 -9.69 30.13 -39.65
N LEU A 198 -9.74 30.87 -38.54
CA LEU A 198 -10.67 30.76 -37.38
C LEU A 198 -11.30 32.15 -37.16
N PRO A 199 -12.40 32.33 -36.40
CA PRO A 199 -13.63 31.54 -36.25
C PRO A 199 -14.90 32.45 -36.29
N PRO A 200 -16.09 31.97 -35.89
CA PRO A 200 -16.77 32.72 -34.81
C PRO A 200 -17.27 31.85 -33.65
N LYS A 201 -17.27 32.50 -32.47
CA LYS A 201 -17.90 32.05 -31.22
C LYS A 201 -19.41 32.08 -31.38
N ASP A 202 -20.11 31.06 -30.90
CA ASP A 202 -21.45 31.18 -30.32
C ASP A 202 -21.70 30.01 -29.35
N GLY A 203 -22.34 30.33 -28.23
CA GLY A 203 -22.37 29.52 -27.01
C GLY A 203 -23.22 28.25 -27.08
N ALA A 204 -22.78 27.23 -26.34
CA ALA A 204 -23.64 26.14 -25.91
C ALA A 204 -23.99 26.33 -24.41
N PRO A 205 -25.26 26.17 -24.01
CA PRO A 205 -25.73 26.51 -22.67
C PRO A 205 -25.26 25.51 -21.61
N GLN A 206 -24.90 26.01 -20.43
CA GLN A 206 -24.87 25.20 -19.22
C GLN A 206 -26.30 25.00 -18.73
N VAL A 207 -26.72 23.76 -18.49
CA VAL A 207 -27.97 23.45 -17.77
C VAL A 207 -27.62 23.24 -16.29
N PRO A 208 -28.24 23.99 -15.35
CA PRO A 208 -28.06 23.76 -13.92
C PRO A 208 -29.27 23.04 -13.28
N LEU A 209 -29.05 22.57 -12.03
CA LEU A 209 -30.03 22.18 -10.99
C LEU A 209 -30.65 20.76 -11.13
N GLU A 210 -30.90 19.94 -10.11
CA GLU A 210 -30.79 20.01 -8.64
C GLU A 210 -31.32 18.66 -8.05
N GLY A 211 -30.75 18.17 -6.96
CA GLY A 211 -31.45 17.39 -5.90
C GLY A 211 -31.87 15.93 -6.12
N SER A 212 -31.05 14.98 -5.65
CA SER A 212 -31.42 14.11 -4.50
C SER A 212 -30.17 13.46 -3.92
N GLU A 213 -29.50 14.18 -3.02
CA GLU A 213 -28.52 13.58 -2.12
C GLU A 213 -29.24 12.58 -1.19
N MET A 214 -29.02 11.29 -1.39
CA MET A 214 -29.20 10.34 -0.30
C MET A 214 -28.04 10.55 0.69
N LYS A 215 -28.34 11.22 1.81
CA LYS A 215 -27.42 11.29 2.95
C LYS A 215 -27.11 9.86 3.44
N PRO A 216 -25.85 9.51 3.70
CA PRO A 216 -25.52 8.29 4.44
C PRO A 216 -26.25 8.34 5.79
N LYS A 217 -27.00 7.28 6.13
CA LYS A 217 -27.58 7.14 7.46
C LYS A 217 -26.45 7.01 8.48
N ASP A 218 -26.54 7.81 9.54
CA ASP A 218 -25.67 7.84 10.72
C ASP A 218 -24.16 8.04 10.50
N LEU A 219 -23.79 9.31 10.28
CA LEU A 219 -22.47 9.83 10.67
C LEU A 219 -22.69 10.88 11.77
N SER A 220 -23.07 10.44 12.97
CA SER A 220 -23.09 11.29 14.16
C SER A 220 -21.67 11.41 14.74
N GLY A 221 -20.80 12.10 14.03
CA GLY A 221 -19.49 12.55 14.52
C GLY A 221 -19.24 13.99 14.09
N PRO A 222 -18.56 14.84 14.90
CA PRO A 222 -18.35 16.23 14.54
C PRO A 222 -17.55 16.32 13.24
N ALA A 223 -18.18 16.85 12.20
CA ALA A 223 -17.59 17.04 10.89
C ALA A 223 -16.45 18.07 10.96
N ILE A 224 -15.20 17.62 10.98
CA ILE A 224 -14.04 18.50 10.75
C ILE A 224 -13.78 18.52 9.24
N TRP A 225 -14.63 19.23 8.51
CA TRP A 225 -14.35 19.61 7.12
C TRP A 225 -13.72 21.00 7.13
N GLY A 226 -12.38 21.04 7.19
CA GLY A 226 -11.63 22.26 6.88
C GLY A 226 -11.89 22.63 5.42
N GLN A 227 -12.59 23.74 5.22
CA GLN A 227 -12.90 24.29 3.90
C GLN A 227 -11.61 24.56 3.12
N ASN A 228 -11.37 23.81 2.04
CA ASN A 228 -10.45 24.21 0.99
C ASN A 228 -11.04 25.44 0.28
N LYS A 229 -10.63 26.64 0.71
CA LYS A 229 -10.83 27.85 -0.07
C LYS A 229 -9.71 27.94 -1.10
N GLU A 230 -9.95 27.38 -2.28
CA GLU A 230 -9.22 27.80 -3.48
C GLU A 230 -9.56 29.28 -3.74
N GLN A 231 -8.67 30.21 -3.36
CA GLN A 231 -8.66 31.54 -3.95
C GLN A 231 -7.99 31.44 -5.32
N VAL A 232 -8.81 31.27 -6.34
CA VAL A 232 -8.48 31.66 -7.71
C VAL A 232 -8.20 33.16 -7.69
N ARG A 233 -6.94 33.57 -7.89
CA ARG A 233 -6.60 34.96 -8.20
C ARG A 233 -6.30 35.07 -9.68
N ASP A 234 -7.22 35.72 -10.37
CA ASP A 234 -7.09 36.11 -11.77
C ASP A 234 -5.92 37.06 -11.98
N VAL A 235 -5.34 36.93 -13.18
CA VAL A 235 -4.17 37.62 -13.69
C VAL A 235 -4.63 38.85 -14.50
N ASN A 236 -3.88 39.94 -14.36
CA ASN A 236 -3.79 41.17 -15.19
C ASN A 236 -4.66 42.40 -14.85
N HIS A 237 -3.99 43.43 -14.34
CA HIS A 237 -3.71 44.77 -14.93
C HIS A 237 -2.73 45.44 -13.93
N GLY A 238 -1.65 46.17 -14.22
CA GLY A 238 -1.15 46.91 -15.38
C GLY A 238 -0.48 48.18 -14.81
N GLU A 239 0.81 48.35 -15.07
CA GLU A 239 1.62 49.60 -15.04
C GLU A 239 2.17 50.22 -13.72
N ALA A 240 3.51 50.23 -13.68
CA ALA A 240 4.45 51.34 -13.37
C ALA A 240 4.27 52.22 -12.11
N ALA A 241 5.28 52.20 -11.21
CA ALA A 241 6.20 53.34 -10.97
C ALA A 241 7.07 53.19 -9.69
N THR A 242 8.38 53.37 -9.89
CA THR A 242 9.39 54.05 -9.04
C THR A 242 9.65 53.67 -7.57
N ARG A 243 10.90 53.21 -7.38
CA ARG A 243 11.83 53.37 -6.25
C ARG A 243 11.80 54.77 -5.62
N GLU A 244 11.59 54.88 -4.30
CA GLU A 244 12.43 55.66 -3.38
C GLU A 244 12.06 55.44 -1.89
N GLU A 245 13.11 55.32 -1.08
CA GLU A 245 13.23 55.69 0.34
C GLU A 245 12.32 55.04 1.39
N ARG A 246 12.89 54.09 2.12
CA ARG A 246 13.01 54.17 3.59
C ARG A 246 14.25 53.40 4.04
N GLY A 247 15.26 54.15 4.45
CA GLY A 247 16.43 53.63 5.12
C GLY A 247 16.07 53.12 6.51
N ASP A 248 16.63 51.98 6.89
CA ASP A 248 17.66 51.98 7.94
C ASP A 248 18.42 50.65 7.93
N SER A 249 19.73 50.75 8.02
CA SER A 249 20.68 49.64 8.03
C SER A 249 20.76 48.98 9.39
N ILE A 250 20.77 47.65 9.47
CA ILE A 250 21.42 46.93 10.56
C ILE A 250 22.44 45.96 9.95
N LYS A 251 23.70 46.25 10.27
CA LYS A 251 24.92 45.56 9.87
C LYS A 251 25.09 44.26 10.66
N ASP A 252 25.72 43.29 9.99
CA ASP A 252 26.74 42.36 10.48
C ASP A 252 26.70 41.92 11.95
N ALA A 253 26.51 40.61 12.15
CA ALA A 253 27.14 39.88 13.25
C ALA A 253 27.34 38.41 12.85
N GLY A 254 28.39 38.15 12.07
CA GLY A 254 29.01 36.83 12.02
C GLY A 254 29.96 36.63 13.21
N GLY A 255 29.96 35.42 13.77
CA GLY A 255 31.11 34.82 14.45
C GLY A 255 31.16 34.92 15.98
N LYS A 256 31.00 33.76 16.64
CA LYS A 256 32.12 33.09 17.36
C LYS A 256 31.67 31.74 17.92
N SER A 257 32.33 30.69 17.44
CA SER A 257 32.48 29.41 18.11
C SER A 257 33.41 29.57 19.31
N ASP A 258 33.01 29.12 20.50
CA ASP A 258 33.91 28.47 21.46
C ASP A 258 33.11 27.81 22.60
N LYS A 259 33.43 26.52 22.81
CA LYS A 259 33.45 25.74 24.07
C LYS A 259 32.25 25.82 25.04
N LEU A 260 31.56 24.69 25.17
CA LEU A 260 31.54 23.80 26.36
C LEU A 260 30.86 22.47 26.02
#